data_AF-A0A2V2AQP8-F1
#
_entry.id   AF-A0A2V2AQP8-F1
#
_cell.length_a   1.000
_cell.length_b   1.000
_cell.length_c   1.000
_cell.angle_alpha   90.00
_cell.angle_beta   90.00
_cell.angle_gamma   90.00
#
_symmetry.space_group_name_H-M   'P 1'
#
loop_
_entity.id
_entity.type
_entity.pdbx_description
1 polymer ?
#
loop_
_entity_poly.entity_id
_entity_poly.type
_entity_poly.pdbx_seq_one_letter_code
_entity_poly.pdbx_strand_id
1 'polypeptide(L)' 'MDDEYRCETCGETNSVWDRPSGLWAEQYLLPVEADCWNCSAVNMLPDR' A
#
# COMPACT_ATOMS: atom_id res chain seq x y z
N MET A 1 -1.82 3.05 -10.42
CA MET A 1 -3.21 3.22 -9.98
C MET A 1 -3.11 3.75 -8.55
N ASP A 2 -3.96 4.69 -8.15
CA ASP A 2 -3.95 5.19 -6.76
C ASP A 2 -4.90 4.31 -5.94
N ASP A 3 -4.34 3.42 -5.11
CA ASP A 3 -5.14 2.62 -4.17
C ASP A 3 -5.08 3.24 -2.78
N GLU A 4 -6.19 3.21 -2.05
CA GLU A 4 -6.29 3.75 -0.69
C GLU A 4 -6.62 2.63 0.29
N TYR A 5 -5.98 2.65 1.46
CA TYR A 5 -6.29 1.75 2.55
C TYR A 5 -6.55 2.51 3.85
N ARG A 6 -7.36 1.92 4.72
CA ARG A 6 -7.58 2.44 6.07
C ARG A 6 -6.64 1.74 7.04
N CYS A 7 -5.89 2.50 7.82
CA CYS A 7 -5.04 1.97 8.86
C CYS A 7 -5.90 1.33 9.96
N GLU A 8 -5.62 0.07 10.29
CA GLU A 8 -6.33 -0.69 11.33
C GLU A 8 -6.01 -0.17 12.75
N THR A 9 -4.86 0.50 12.91
CA THR A 9 -4.40 0.97 14.22
C THR A 9 -4.97 2.34 14.58
N CYS A 10 -4.84 3.33 13.69
CA CYS A 10 -5.27 4.71 13.97
C CYS A 10 -6.55 5.11 13.21
N GLY A 11 -7.03 4.29 12.27
CA GLY A 11 -8.24 4.55 11.49
C GLY A 11 -8.07 5.55 10.34
N GLU A 12 -6.86 6.06 10.12
CA GLU A 12 -6.51 7.03 9.07
C GLU A 12 -6.55 6.42 7.67
N THR A 13 -6.97 7.18 6.66
CA THR A 13 -6.89 6.77 5.25
C THR A 13 -5.52 7.11 4.68
N ASN A 14 -4.87 6.14 4.04
CA ASN A 14 -3.52 6.23 3.51
C ASN A 14 -3.54 5.83 2.03
N SER A 15 -2.81 6.57 1.19
CA SER A 15 -2.67 6.25 -0.24
C SER A 15 -1.43 5.38 -0.45
N VAL A 16 -1.58 4.35 -1.29
CA VAL A 16 -0.54 3.40 -1.66
C VAL A 16 -0.31 3.52 -3.14
N TRP A 17 0.96 3.56 -3.49
CA TRP A 17 1.41 3.64 -4.86
C TRP A 17 1.96 2.29 -5.26
N ASP A 18 1.48 1.78 -6.40
CA ASP A 18 2.05 0.62 -7.03
C ASP A 18 3.57 0.82 -7.20
N ARG A 19 4.35 -0.19 -6.82
CA ARG A 19 5.78 -0.19 -7.14
C ARG A 19 5.98 -0.96 -8.45
N PRO A 20 6.72 -0.41 -9.43
CA PRO A 20 7.01 -1.15 -10.65
C PRO A 20 7.83 -2.39 -10.28
N SER A 21 7.31 -3.58 -10.58
CA SER A 21 8.01 -4.84 -10.38
C SER A 21 8.57 -5.35 -11.71
N GLY A 22 9.91 -5.45 -11.80
CA GLY A 22 10.60 -6.09 -12.93
C GLY A 22 10.96 -5.21 -14.13
N LEU A 23 11.79 -5.77 -15.02
CA LEU A 23 12.36 -5.16 -16.24
C LEU A 23 11.32 -4.76 -17.30
N TRP A 24 10.07 -5.14 -17.10
CA TRP A 24 8.94 -4.82 -17.97
C TRP A 24 7.94 -4.11 -17.07
N ALA A 25 7.91 -2.77 -17.14
CA ALA A 25 7.16 -1.85 -16.27
C ALA A 25 5.62 -2.01 -16.33
N GLU A 26 5.12 -3.15 -16.78
CA GLU A 26 3.71 -3.50 -16.96
C GLU A 26 3.14 -4.31 -15.78
N GLN A 27 3.98 -4.75 -14.83
CA GLN A 27 3.54 -5.41 -13.60
C GLN A 27 3.65 -4.45 -12.42
N TYR A 28 2.54 -3.76 -12.14
CA TYR A 28 2.34 -3.01 -10.92
C TYR A 28 1.93 -3.99 -9.81
N LEU A 29 2.81 -4.17 -8.82
CA LEU A 29 2.47 -4.92 -7.61
C LEU A 29 2.12 -3.92 -6.51
N LEU A 30 0.92 -4.06 -5.97
CA LEU A 30 0.59 -3.42 -4.71
C LEU A 30 1.48 -4.03 -3.62
N PRO A 31 2.09 -3.21 -2.76
CA PRO A 31 2.87 -3.73 -1.64
C PRO A 31 1.96 -4.48 -0.67
N VAL A 32 2.34 -5.71 -0.30
CA VAL A 32 1.64 -6.54 0.68
C VAL A 32 1.59 -5.86 2.07
N GLU A 33 2.59 -5.02 2.36
CA GLU A 33 2.70 -4.25 3.60
C GLU A 33 2.88 -2.77 3.29
N ALA A 34 2.11 -1.92 3.96
CA ALA A 34 2.22 -0.48 3.86
C ALA A 34 2.30 0.18 5.23
N ASP A 35 3.26 1.08 5.39
CA ASP A 35 3.40 1.90 6.58
C ASP A 35 2.36 3.03 6.56
N CYS A 36 1.68 3.22 7.70
CA CYS A 36 0.78 4.34 7.87
C CYS A 36 1.58 5.64 8.05
N TRP A 37 1.29 6.67 7.25
CA TRP A 37 2.00 7.95 7.33
C TRP A 37 1.77 8.68 8.67
N ASN A 38 0.61 8.46 9.29
CA ASN A 38 0.21 9.15 10.52
C ASN A 38 0.75 8.48 11.80
N CYS A 39 0.69 7.16 11.90
CA CYS A 39 1.07 6.43 13.12
C CYS A 39 2.27 5.48 12.96
N SER A 40 2.81 5.37 11.75
CA SER A 40 3.91 4.44 11.41
C SER A 40 3.63 2.97 11.70
N ALA A 41 2.35 2.59 11.85
CA ALA A 41 1.96 1.19 11.96
C ALA A 41 2.06 0.51 10.59
N VAL A 42 2.59 -0.71 10.58
CA VAL A 42 2.62 -1.58 9.41
C VAL A 42 1.21 -2.19 9.24
N ASN A 43 0.60 -1.96 8.08
CA ASN A 43 -0.69 -2.55 7.73
C ASN A 43 -0.48 -3.58 6.61
N MET A 44 -1.12 -4.74 6.76
CA MET A 44 -1.18 -5.74 5.70
C MET A 44 -2.30 -5.38 4.73
N LEU A 45 -1.96 -5.17 3.46
CA LEU A 45 -2.93 -4.95 2.40
C LEU A 45 -3.35 -6.31 1.83
N PRO A 46 -4.64 -6.53 1.54
CA PRO A 46 -5.07 -7.77 0.91
C PRO A 46 -4.49 -7.85 -0.52
N ASP A 47 -3.80 -8.96 -0.82
CA ASP A 47 -3.46 -9.35 -2.19
C ASP A 47 -4.77 -9.43 -2.99
N ARG A 48 -4.91 -8.62 -4.05
CA ARG A 48 -6.13 -8.52 -4.83
C ARG A 48 -5.96 -9.00 -6.26
#